data_AF-A0AAV6D3C5-F1
#
_entry.id   AF-A0AAV6D3C5-F1
#
_cell.length_a   1.000
_cell.length_b   1.000
_cell.length_c   1.000
_cell.angle_alpha   90.00
_cell.angle_beta   90.00
_cell.angle_gamma   90.00
#
_symmetry.space_group_name_H-M   'P 1'
#
loop_
_entity.id
_entity.type
_entity.pdbx_description
1 polymer ?
#
loop_
_entity_poly.entity_id
_entity_poly.type
_entity_poly.pdbx_seq_one_letter_code
_entity_poly.pdbx_strand_id
1 'polypeptide(L)' 'MSMAGSKSRLVGATKELSLKWEQTKNYWRDQKSLEFEHRFLQELFAGVDKTVVIVEKLDELLKKVRSDCE' A
#
# COMPACT_ATOMS: atom_id res chain seq x y z
N MET A 1 -8.64 -15.23 -7.19
CA MET A 1 -7.68 -14.16 -6.82
C MET A 1 -6.80 -14.71 -5.71
N SER A 2 -5.46 -14.62 -5.81
CA SER A 2 -4.56 -15.07 -4.75
C SER A 2 -4.17 -13.91 -3.83
N MET A 3 -3.85 -14.21 -2.57
CA MET A 3 -3.43 -13.23 -1.58
C MET A 3 -2.15 -12.48 -2.03
N ALA A 4 -1.18 -13.21 -2.58
CA ALA A 4 0.02 -12.64 -3.19
C ALA A 4 -0.29 -11.71 -4.40
N GLY A 5 -1.29 -12.05 -5.21
CA GLY A 5 -1.72 -11.22 -6.34
C GLY A 5 -2.34 -9.90 -5.89
N SER A 6 -3.18 -9.94 -4.85
CA SER A 6 -3.77 -8.74 -4.24
C SER A 6 -2.71 -7.82 -3.62
N LYS A 7 -1.72 -8.40 -2.91
CA LYS A 7 -0.56 -7.67 -2.37
C LYS A 7 0.22 -6.94 -3.48
N SER A 8 0.57 -7.65 -4.55
CA SER A 8 1.32 -7.08 -5.66
C SER A 8 0.59 -5.90 -6.32
N ARG A 9 -0.72 -6.05 -6.54
CA ARG A 9 -1.56 -4.96 -7.08
C ARG A 9 -1.61 -3.75 -6.15
N LEU A 10 -1.78 -3.96 -4.85
CA LEU A 10 -1.81 -2.89 -3.86
C LEU A 10 -0.49 -2.10 -3.84
N VAL A 11 0.64 -2.81 -3.79
CA VAL A 11 1.98 -2.20 -3.83
C VAL A 11 2.19 -1.43 -5.14
N GLY A 12 1.78 -2.01 -6.27
CA GLY A 12 1.89 -1.38 -7.58
C GLY A 12 1.10 -0.06 -7.67
N ALA A 13 -0.17 -0.09 -7.29
CA ALA A 13 -1.04 1.10 -7.29
C ALA A 13 -0.51 2.19 -6.35
N THR A 14 0.03 1.82 -5.19
CA THR A 14 0.59 2.77 -4.23
C THR A 14 1.85 3.45 -4.76
N LYS A 15 2.73 2.70 -5.45
CA LYS A 15 3.89 3.28 -6.14
C LYS A 15 3.48 4.24 -7.26
N GLU A 16 2.48 3.87 -8.06
CA GLU A 16 1.95 4.74 -9.11
C GLU A 16 1.40 6.05 -8.53
N LEU A 17 0.64 5.97 -7.43
CA LEU A 17 0.13 7.14 -6.73
C LEU A 17 1.26 8.05 -6.22
N SER A 18 2.29 7.48 -5.60
CA SER A 18 3.45 8.23 -5.12
C SER A 18 4.16 8.97 -6.27
N LEU A 19 4.38 8.31 -7.40
CA LEU A 19 4.98 8.95 -8.58
C LEU A 19 4.12 10.09 -9.13
N LYS A 20 2.80 9.88 -9.22
CA LYS A 20 1.86 10.93 -9.65
C LYS A 20 1.81 12.09 -8.67
N TRP A 21 1.95 11.84 -7.37
CA TRP A 21 2.03 12.89 -6.36
C TRP A 21 3.29 13.75 -6.53
N GLU A 22 4.46 13.15 -6.73
CA GLU A 22 5.69 13.89 -7.00
C GLU A 22 5.57 14.76 -8.27
N GLN A 23 4.94 14.24 -9.32
CA GLN A 23 4.64 15.04 -10.52
C GLN A 23 3.69 16.19 -10.22
N THR A 24 2.67 15.97 -9.39
CA THR A 24 1.67 16.99 -9.01
C THR A 24 2.32 18.13 -8.22
N LYS A 25 3.27 17.83 -7.32
CA LYS A 25 4.04 18.83 -6.58
C LYS A 25 4.86 19.78 -7.47
N ASN A 26 5.11 19.43 -8.73
CA ASN A 26 5.73 20.35 -9.66
C ASN A 26 4.82 21.54 -10.02
N TYR A 27 3.50 21.39 -9.89
CA TYR A 27 2.51 22.40 -10.25
C TYR A 27 1.72 22.92 -9.04
N TRP A 28 1.48 22.06 -8.04
CA TRP A 28 0.73 22.40 -6.83
C TRP A 28 1.68 22.54 -5.62
N ARG A 29 2.09 23.78 -5.34
CA ARG A 29 3.17 24.12 -4.38
C ARG A 29 2.74 25.01 -3.23
N ASP A 30 1.44 25.15 -3.02
CA ASP A 30 0.90 25.99 -1.94
C ASP A 30 0.82 25.23 -0.61
N GLN A 31 0.35 25.92 0.42
CA GLN A 31 0.13 25.31 1.73
C GLN A 31 -0.87 24.14 1.70
N LYS A 32 -1.80 24.12 0.73
CA LYS A 32 -2.81 23.07 0.61
C LYS A 32 -2.23 21.77 0.08
N SER A 33 -1.23 21.81 -0.78
CA SER A 33 -0.54 20.59 -1.20
C SER A 33 0.21 19.93 -0.03
N LEU A 34 0.82 20.73 0.85
CA LEU A 34 1.45 20.24 2.08
C LEU A 34 0.44 19.62 3.06
N GLU A 35 -0.68 20.31 3.30
CA GLU A 35 -1.76 19.79 4.13
C GLU A 35 -2.32 18.48 3.57
N PHE A 36 -2.47 18.38 2.25
CA PHE A 36 -2.98 17.18 1.58
C PHE A 36 -2.03 15.99 1.72
N GLU A 37 -0.73 16.20 1.48
CA GLU A 37 0.29 15.16 1.65
C GLU A 37 0.27 14.61 3.08
N HIS A 38 0.28 15.51 4.08
CA HIS A 38 0.32 15.11 5.47
C HIS A 38 -0.95 14.39 5.93
N ARG A 39 -2.13 14.96 5.62
CA ARG A 39 -3.41 14.45 6.13
C ARG A 39 -3.92 13.21 5.43
N PHE A 40 -3.57 13.00 4.16
CA PHE A 40 -4.15 11.92 3.37
C PHE A 40 -3.10 10.95 2.87
N LEU A 41 -2.03 11.43 2.23
CA LEU A 41 -1.07 10.53 1.58
C LEU A 41 -0.19 9.81 2.59
N GLN A 42 0.32 10.51 3.61
CA GLN A 42 1.15 9.87 4.64
C GLN A 42 0.36 8.82 5.43
N GLU A 43 -0.89 9.14 5.83
CA GLU A 43 -1.77 8.18 6.50
C GLU A 43 -2.11 6.98 5.61
N LEU A 44 -2.40 7.23 4.33
CA LEU A 44 -2.68 6.18 3.35
C LEU A 44 -1.46 5.25 3.17
N PHE A 45 -0.27 5.80 2.96
CA PHE A 45 0.95 5.01 2.77
C PHE A 45 1.27 4.18 4.01
N ALA A 46 1.17 4.76 5.21
CA ALA A 46 1.34 4.01 6.45
C ALA A 46 0.29 2.88 6.61
N GLY A 47 -0.95 3.11 6.17
CA GLY A 47 -2.01 2.10 6.14
C GLY A 47 -1.72 0.96 5.16
N VAL A 48 -1.21 1.29 3.97
CA VAL A 48 -0.79 0.30 2.97
C VAL A 48 0.36 -0.55 3.51
N ASP A 49 1.40 0.05 4.08
CA ASP A 49 2.55 -0.68 4.62
C ASP A 49 2.12 -1.70 5.68
N LYS A 50 1.25 -1.29 6.61
CA LYS A 50 0.66 -2.19 7.61
C LYS A 50 -0.14 -3.32 6.95
N THR A 51 -0.94 -3.00 5.94
CA THR A 51 -1.77 -3.97 5.23
C THR A 51 -0.92 -5.01 4.51
N VAL A 52 0.16 -4.60 3.85
CA VAL A 52 1.11 -5.49 3.16
C VAL A 52 1.70 -6.52 4.13
N VAL A 53 2.13 -6.07 5.32
CA VAL A 53 2.66 -6.95 6.37
C VAL A 53 1.61 -7.95 6.87
N ILE A 54 0.38 -7.50 7.09
CA ILE A 54 -0.72 -8.39 7.52
C ILE A 54 -1.02 -9.44 6.45
N VAL A 55 -1.07 -9.02 5.19
CA VAL A 55 -1.32 -9.89 4.05
C VAL A 55 -0.23 -10.96 3.89
N GLU A 56 1.04 -10.63 4.13
CA GLU A 56 2.13 -11.61 4.18
C GLU A 56 1.94 -12.63 5.30
N LYS A 57 1.64 -12.17 6.52
CA LYS A 57 1.40 -13.06 7.67
C LYS A 57 0.22 -14.01 7.43
N LEU A 58 -0.86 -13.51 6.82
CA LEU A 58 -2.01 -14.34 6.48
C LEU A 58 -1.65 -15.40 5.44
N ASP A 59 -0.85 -15.06 4.42
CA ASP A 59 -0.38 -16.01 3.40
C ASP A 59 0.46 -17.13 4.03
N GLU A 60 1.35 -16.79 4.97
CA GLU A 60 2.14 -17.78 5.72
C GLU A 60 1.28 -18.70 6.58
N LEU A 61 0.30 -18.15 7.31
CA LEU A 61 -0.60 -18.95 8.14
C LEU A 61 -1.46 -19.90 7.30
N LEU A 62 -2.00 -19.42 6.17
CA LEU A 62 -2.78 -20.26 5.26
C LEU A 62 -1.94 -21.40 4.66
N LYS A 63 -0.67 -21.14 4.34
CA LYS A 63 0.27 -22.18 3.89
C LYS A 63 0.51 -23.24 4.97
N LYS A 64 0.70 -22.84 6.22
CA LYS A 64 0.86 -23.78 7.35
C LYS A 64 -0.38 -24.63 7.56
N VAL A 65 -1.55 -24.00 7.66
CA VAL A 65 -2.83 -24.73 7.83
C VAL A 65 -3.04 -25.73 6.71
N ARG A 66 -2.73 -25.37 5.46
CA ARG A 66 -2.82 -26.30 4.35
C ARG A 66 -1.86 -27.48 4.49
N SER A 67 -0.61 -27.23 4.88
CA SER A 67 0.39 -28.27 5.12
C SER A 67 0.04 -29.20 6.29
N ASP A 68 -0.69 -28.71 7.30
CA ASP A 68 -1.12 -29.51 8.45
C ASP A 68 -2.35 -30.37 8.12
N CYS A 69 -3.06 -30.07 7.03
CA CYS A 69 -4.25 -30.81 6.57
C CYS A 69 -3.96 -31.78 5.41
N GLU A 70 -2.76 -31.74 4.82
CA GLU A 70 -2.28 -32.69 3.80
C GLU A 70 -1.49 -33.83 4.47
#